data_AF-A0A7S2TBC2-F1
#
_entry.id   AF-A0A7S2TBC2-F1
#
_cell.length_a   1.000
_cell.length_b   1.000
_cell.length_c   1.000
_cell.angle_alpha   90.00
_cell.angle_beta   90.00
_cell.angle_gamma   90.00
#
_symmetry.space_group_name_H-M   'P 1'
#
loop_
_entity.id
_entity.type
_entity.pdbx_description
1 polymer ?
#
loop_
_entity_poly.entity_id
_entity_poly.type
_entity_poly.pdbx_seq_one_letter_code
_entity_poly.pdbx_strand_id
1 'polypeptide(L)'
;DKHLPSLVQQGTALMQLRSNSRSPNQIRVAAFLHEQGSKLNSRVLSALALHVADDPFKQVKKMIKDLIVRLLEEANEEAEQKGWCDTELSTNEQTRKEKTEAVESLHSEIDELEASIAK
;
A
#
# COMPACT_ATOMS: atom_id res chain seq x y z
N ASP A 1 16.16 1.47 8.71
CA ASP A 1 15.70 2.87 8.51
C ASP A 1 16.27 3.59 7.29
N LYS A 2 16.12 3.11 6.05
CA LYS A 2 16.56 3.95 4.90
C LYS A 2 16.03 3.67 3.49
N HIS A 3 14.89 3.02 3.30
CA HIS A 3 14.38 2.80 1.94
C HIS A 3 12.87 3.02 1.87
N LEU A 4 12.47 4.29 1.79
CA LEU A 4 11.22 4.65 1.12
C LEU A 4 11.60 5.57 -0.04
N PRO A 5 11.27 5.22 -1.29
CA PRO A 5 11.55 6.11 -2.42
C PRO A 5 10.70 7.37 -2.25
N SER A 6 11.36 8.51 -2.09
CA SER A 6 10.71 9.81 -2.17
C SER A 6 10.14 9.97 -3.57
N LEU A 7 8.81 10.07 -3.69
CA LEU A 7 8.12 10.41 -4.93
C LEU A 7 8.58 11.80 -5.41
N VAL A 8 9.44 11.82 -6.43
CA VAL A 8 9.83 13.04 -7.15
C VAL A 8 8.69 13.41 -8.08
N GLN A 9 7.79 14.27 -7.63
CA GLN A 9 6.75 14.87 -8.47
C GLN A 9 7.32 16.13 -9.15
N GLN A 10 8.08 15.94 -10.22
CA GLN A 10 8.48 17.01 -11.14
C GLN A 10 7.40 17.22 -12.21
N GLY A 11 6.87 18.44 -12.30
CA GLY A 11 6.08 18.91 -13.45
C GLY A 11 4.60 19.19 -13.15
N THR A 12 4.27 20.47 -13.00
CA THR A 12 2.98 21.17 -13.31
C THR A 12 1.62 20.46 -13.13
N ALA A 13 1.48 19.42 -12.31
CA ALA A 13 0.23 18.67 -12.13
C ALA A 13 -0.56 19.03 -10.85
N LEU A 14 -0.34 20.22 -10.27
CA LEU A 14 -0.93 20.61 -8.98
C LEU A 14 -2.08 21.63 -9.08
N MET A 15 -2.67 21.84 -10.25
CA MET A 15 -3.93 22.59 -10.34
C MET A 15 -5.12 21.83 -9.73
N GLN A 16 -4.96 20.53 -9.44
CA GLN A 16 -5.97 19.71 -8.77
C GLN A 16 -5.94 19.78 -7.24
N LEU A 17 -4.83 20.23 -6.63
CA LEU A 17 -4.73 20.33 -5.15
C LEU A 17 -5.47 21.56 -4.59
N ARG A 18 -5.91 22.48 -5.46
CA ARG A 18 -6.77 23.64 -5.12
C ARG A 18 -8.26 23.33 -5.23
N SER A 19 -8.64 22.06 -5.43
CA SER A 19 -10.03 21.63 -5.22
C SER A 19 -10.31 21.51 -3.71
N ASN A 20 -10.16 22.62 -2.99
CA ASN A 20 -10.70 22.76 -1.64
C ASN A 20 -12.16 22.31 -1.70
N SER A 21 -12.52 21.40 -0.80
CA SER A 21 -13.88 20.95 -0.51
C SER A 21 -14.88 22.06 -0.80
N ARG A 22 -15.83 21.81 -1.72
CA ARG A 22 -16.95 22.69 -2.12
C ARG A 22 -16.79 24.12 -1.61
N SER A 23 -16.35 25.05 -2.46
CA SER A 23 -16.33 26.45 -2.01
C SER A 23 -17.73 26.80 -1.47
N PRO A 24 -17.85 27.43 -0.29
CA PRO A 24 -19.17 27.75 0.28
C PRO A 24 -20.01 28.58 -0.71
N ASN A 25 -19.36 29.28 -1.64
CA ASN A 25 -19.97 29.99 -2.75
C ASN A 25 -20.58 29.06 -3.81
N GLN A 26 -19.96 27.93 -4.16
CA GLN A 26 -20.53 26.95 -5.09
C GLN A 26 -21.86 26.38 -4.58
N ILE A 27 -21.94 26.07 -3.27
CA ILE A 27 -23.18 25.56 -2.66
C ILE A 27 -24.28 26.62 -2.72
N ARG A 28 -23.93 27.88 -2.40
CA ARG A 28 -24.87 29.02 -2.46
C ARG A 28 -25.35 29.29 -3.88
N VAL A 29 -24.45 29.24 -4.87
CA VAL A 29 -24.77 29.44 -6.28
C VAL A 29 -25.63 28.30 -6.82
N ALA A 30 -25.31 27.04 -6.50
CA ALA A 30 -26.14 25.89 -6.88
C ALA A 30 -27.56 26.01 -6.31
N ALA A 31 -27.70 26.38 -5.03
CA ALA A 31 -29.00 26.60 -4.40
C ALA A 31 -29.80 27.74 -5.06
N PHE A 32 -29.14 28.86 -5.34
CA PHE A 32 -29.77 30.00 -6.02
C PHE A 32 -30.21 29.65 -7.44
N LEU A 33 -29.35 29.00 -8.23
CA LEU A 33 -29.68 28.57 -9.60
C LEU A 33 -30.83 27.57 -9.61
N HIS A 34 -30.91 26.69 -8.60
CA HIS A 34 -32.02 25.76 -8.43
C HIS A 34 -33.33 26.50 -8.14
N GLU A 35 -33.32 27.44 -7.19
CA GLU A 35 -34.49 28.25 -6.83
C GLU A 35 -35.01 29.07 -8.03
N GLN A 36 -34.11 29.72 -8.78
CA GLN A 36 -34.47 30.47 -9.97
C GLN A 36 -34.93 29.56 -11.12
N GLY A 37 -34.31 28.37 -11.27
CA GLY A 37 -34.75 27.35 -12.22
C GLY A 37 -36.19 26.90 -11.97
N SER A 38 -36.57 26.70 -10.70
CA SER A 38 -37.95 26.38 -10.30
C SER A 38 -38.91 27.56 -10.53
N LYS A 39 -38.54 28.78 -10.12
CA LYS A 39 -39.38 29.98 -10.30
C LYS A 39 -39.66 30.29 -11.77
N LEU A 40 -38.64 30.11 -12.62
CA LEU A 40 -38.72 30.44 -14.05
C LEU A 40 -39.12 29.24 -14.92
N ASN A 41 -39.38 28.06 -14.32
CA ASN A 41 -39.58 26.80 -15.05
C ASN A 41 -38.48 26.51 -16.09
N SER A 42 -37.24 26.88 -15.77
CA SER A 42 -36.09 26.76 -16.68
C SER A 42 -35.34 25.45 -16.45
N ARG A 43 -35.45 24.53 -17.41
CA ARG A 43 -34.73 23.25 -17.41
C ARG A 43 -33.20 23.45 -17.47
N VAL A 44 -32.73 24.51 -18.12
CA VAL A 44 -31.31 24.84 -18.26
C VAL A 44 -30.70 25.24 -16.92
N LEU A 45 -31.38 26.11 -16.16
CA LEU A 45 -30.90 26.55 -14.84
C LEU A 45 -30.89 25.39 -13.84
N SER A 46 -31.92 24.53 -13.88
CA SER A 46 -31.96 23.32 -13.03
C SER A 46 -30.85 22.33 -13.35
N ALA A 47 -30.54 22.11 -14.64
CA ALA A 47 -29.42 21.25 -15.04
C ALA A 47 -28.06 21.83 -14.63
N LEU A 48 -27.89 23.15 -14.77
CA LEU A 48 -26.66 23.83 -14.35
C LEU A 48 -26.47 23.75 -12.83
N ALA A 49 -27.54 23.91 -12.04
CA ALA A 49 -27.48 23.77 -10.59
C ALA A 49 -26.99 22.38 -10.15
N LEU A 50 -27.40 21.31 -10.85
CA LEU A 50 -26.92 19.95 -10.61
C LEU A 50 -25.43 19.81 -10.93
N HIS A 51 -24.98 20.32 -12.07
CA HIS A 51 -23.57 20.28 -12.45
C HIS A 51 -22.66 21.09 -11.51
N VAL A 52 -23.13 22.22 -10.99
CA VAL A 52 -22.39 23.03 -10.02
C VAL A 52 -22.35 22.33 -8.64
N ALA A 53 -23.33 21.49 -8.31
CA ALA A 53 -23.39 20.73 -7.08
C ALA A 53 -22.55 19.44 -7.09
N ASP A 54 -22.30 18.89 -8.27
CA ASP A 54 -21.51 17.67 -8.46
C ASP A 54 -20.01 17.90 -8.19
N ASP A 55 -19.40 16.95 -7.49
CA ASP A 55 -17.97 16.93 -7.22
C ASP A 55 -17.28 16.01 -8.25
N PRO A 56 -16.63 16.56 -9.30
CA PRO A 56 -16.03 15.76 -10.36
C PRO A 56 -14.87 14.88 -9.86
N PHE A 57 -14.33 15.13 -8.66
CA PHE A 57 -13.21 14.37 -8.09
C PHE A 57 -13.63 13.43 -6.95
N LYS A 58 -14.92 13.27 -6.67
CA LYS A 58 -15.38 12.36 -5.60
C LYS A 58 -14.86 10.94 -5.80
N GLN A 59 -14.92 10.42 -7.03
CA GLN A 59 -14.43 9.09 -7.36
C GLN A 59 -12.89 8.99 -7.28
N VAL A 60 -12.18 9.99 -7.79
CA VAL A 60 -10.71 10.03 -7.72
C VAL A 60 -10.21 10.08 -6.27
N LYS A 61 -10.84 10.90 -5.42
CA LYS A 61 -10.53 10.94 -3.99
C LYS A 61 -10.82 9.62 -3.28
N LYS A 62 -11.87 8.91 -3.70
CA LYS A 62 -12.15 7.56 -3.19
C LYS A 62 -11.04 6.59 -3.62
N MET A 63 -10.68 6.56 -4.91
CA MET A 63 -9.61 5.68 -5.41
C MET A 63 -8.27 5.94 -4.71
N ILE A 64 -7.91 7.19 -4.47
CA ILE A 64 -6.67 7.53 -3.74
C ILE A 64 -6.72 7.01 -2.29
N LYS A 65 -7.85 7.19 -1.60
CA LYS A 65 -8.03 6.65 -0.24
C LYS A 65 -7.95 5.13 -0.22
N ASP A 66 -8.63 4.47 -1.16
CA ASP A 66 -8.63 3.01 -1.29
C ASP A 66 -7.21 2.49 -1.59
N LEU A 67 -6.43 3.20 -2.41
CA LEU A 67 -5.03 2.84 -2.70
C LEU A 67 -4.13 3.01 -1.47
N ILE A 68 -4.31 4.07 -0.68
CA ILE A 68 -3.53 4.26 0.56
C ILE A 68 -3.80 3.11 1.54
N VAL A 69 -5.06 2.70 1.69
CA VAL A 69 -5.42 1.56 2.56
C VAL A 69 -4.75 0.28 2.07
N ARG A 70 -4.84 -0.03 0.77
CA ARG A 70 -4.17 -1.20 0.20
C ARG A 70 -2.66 -1.19 0.41
N LEU A 71 -2.00 -0.05 0.19
CA LEU A 71 -0.55 0.06 0.40
C LEU A 71 -0.14 -0.15 1.87
N LEU A 72 -0.98 0.27 2.83
CA LEU A 72 -0.73 0.03 4.25
C LEU A 72 -0.92 -1.45 4.62
N GLU A 73 -1.93 -2.12 4.03
CA GLU A 73 -2.16 -3.56 4.20
C GLU A 73 -1.01 -4.37 3.60
N GLU A 74 -0.63 -4.11 2.34
CA GLU A 74 0.48 -4.77 1.64
C GLU A 74 1.80 -4.61 2.41
N ALA A 75 2.10 -3.42 2.94
CA ALA A 75 3.30 -3.18 3.72
C ALA A 75 3.33 -3.97 5.04
N ASN A 76 2.18 -4.16 5.69
CA ASN A 76 2.09 -4.97 6.90
C ASN A 76 2.28 -6.46 6.59
N GLU A 77 1.60 -6.96 5.55
CA GLU A 77 1.73 -8.34 5.10
C GLU A 77 3.16 -8.68 4.67
N GLU A 78 3.83 -7.78 3.93
CA GLU A 78 5.23 -7.97 3.53
C GLU A 78 6.17 -8.00 4.75
N ALA A 79 5.94 -7.14 5.75
CA ALA A 79 6.74 -7.12 6.97
C ALA A 79 6.61 -8.43 7.77
N GLU A 80 5.37 -8.93 7.93
CA GLU A 80 5.09 -10.20 8.61
C GLU A 80 5.72 -11.39 7.85
N GLN A 81 5.51 -11.46 6.53
CA GLN A 81 6.06 -12.50 5.68
C GLN A 81 7.59 -12.50 5.69
N LYS A 82 8.21 -11.31 5.66
CA LYS A 82 9.66 -11.17 5.75
C LYS A 82 10.18 -11.67 7.09
N GLY A 83 9.55 -11.28 8.20
CA GLY A 83 9.93 -11.75 9.54
C GLY A 83 9.86 -13.28 9.66
N TRP A 84 8.84 -13.89 9.07
CA TRP A 84 8.73 -15.35 8.97
C TRP A 84 9.86 -15.95 8.13
N CYS A 85 10.12 -15.44 6.93
CA CYS A 85 11.20 -15.92 6.06
C CYS A 85 12.58 -15.83 6.74
N ASP A 86 12.88 -14.70 7.39
CA ASP A 86 14.15 -14.49 8.09
C ASP A 86 14.33 -15.51 9.24
N THR A 87 13.24 -15.80 9.97
CA THR A 87 13.24 -16.78 11.08
C THR A 87 13.44 -18.21 10.58
N GLU A 88 12.68 -18.63 9.56
CA GLU A 88 12.77 -19.96 8.99
C GLU A 88 14.14 -20.20 8.36
N LEU A 89 14.67 -19.21 7.65
CA LEU A 89 15.98 -19.32 7.02
C LEU A 89 17.09 -19.46 8.06
N SER A 90 17.08 -18.64 9.11
CA SER A 90 18.04 -18.74 10.22
C SER A 90 17.95 -20.10 10.92
N THR A 91 16.73 -20.60 11.16
CA THR A 91 16.52 -21.90 11.83
C THR A 91 17.01 -23.06 10.95
N ASN A 92 16.74 -22.98 9.65
CA ASN A 92 17.19 -23.98 8.69
C ASN A 92 18.72 -24.00 8.59
N GLU A 93 19.37 -22.84 8.52
CA GLU A 93 20.82 -22.72 8.45
C GLU A 93 21.49 -23.31 9.71
N GLN A 94 20.98 -22.96 10.90
CA GLN A 94 21.47 -23.53 12.16
C GLN A 94 21.32 -25.05 12.17
N THR A 95 20.14 -25.56 11.80
CA THR A 95 19.87 -27.00 11.75
C THR A 95 20.81 -27.70 10.76
N ARG A 96 21.03 -27.11 9.58
CA ARG A 96 21.97 -27.64 8.58
C ARG A 96 23.39 -27.74 9.14
N LYS A 97 23.86 -26.70 9.82
CA LYS A 97 25.20 -26.67 10.40
C LYS A 97 25.35 -27.74 11.47
N GLU A 98 24.43 -27.80 12.44
CA GLU A 98 24.45 -28.81 13.52
C GLU A 98 24.44 -30.24 12.97
N LYS A 99 23.61 -30.50 11.94
CA LYS A 99 23.54 -31.83 11.31
C LYS A 99 24.80 -32.15 10.51
N THR A 100 25.39 -31.18 9.82
CA THR A 100 26.65 -31.39 9.10
C THR A 100 27.80 -31.67 10.06
N GLU A 101 27.92 -30.91 11.15
CA GLU A 101 28.93 -31.17 12.20
C GLU A 101 28.76 -32.56 12.83
N ALA A 102 27.52 -32.97 13.11
CA ALA A 102 27.25 -34.32 13.61
C ALA A 102 27.66 -35.42 12.62
N VAL A 103 27.43 -35.22 11.32
CA VAL A 103 27.84 -36.15 10.27
C VAL A 103 29.37 -36.25 10.20
N GLU A 104 30.09 -35.14 10.28
CA GLU A 104 31.56 -35.12 10.27
C GLU A 104 32.16 -35.81 11.50
N SER A 105 31.58 -35.57 12.68
CA SER A 105 31.98 -36.26 13.93
C SER A 105 31.79 -37.77 13.81
N LEU A 106 30.61 -38.21 13.37
CA LEU A 106 30.30 -39.63 13.22
C LEU A 106 31.21 -40.31 12.19
N HIS A 107 31.56 -39.64 11.08
CA HIS A 107 32.54 -40.18 10.13
C HIS A 107 33.92 -40.33 10.77
N SER A 108 34.37 -39.34 11.54
CA SER A 108 35.66 -39.39 12.23
C SER A 108 35.71 -40.55 13.24
N GLU A 109 34.61 -40.78 13.97
CA GLU A 109 34.47 -41.91 14.89
C GLU A 109 34.47 -43.26 14.16
N ILE A 110 33.81 -43.35 13.00
CA ILE A 110 33.83 -44.56 12.14
C ILE A 110 35.28 -44.85 11.69
N ASP A 111 35.99 -43.85 11.18
CA ASP A 111 37.37 -44.00 10.71
C ASP A 111 38.32 -44.46 11.85
N GLU A 112 38.14 -43.93 13.07
CA GLU A 112 38.91 -44.36 14.25
C GLU A 112 38.63 -45.81 14.64
N LEU A 113 37.35 -46.20 14.63
CA LEU A 113 36.92 -47.57 14.95
C LEU A 113 37.40 -48.57 13.89
N GLU A 114 37.31 -48.23 12.60
CA GLU A 114 37.81 -49.06 11.50
C GLU A 114 39.34 -49.26 11.60
N ALA A 115 40.09 -48.19 11.88
CA ALA A 115 41.53 -48.26 12.09
C ALA A 115 41.89 -49.12 13.32
N SER A 116 41.07 -49.09 14.38
CA SER A 116 41.25 -49.90 15.58
C SER A 116 40.97 -51.39 15.34
N ILE A 117 39.98 -51.72 14.50
CA ILE A 117 39.66 -53.10 14.12
C ILE A 117 40.71 -53.68 13.17
N ALA A 118 41.30 -52.86 12.29
CA ALA A 118 42.32 -53.30 11.33
C ALA A 118 43.68 -53.63 11.96
N LYS A 119 43.84 -53.45 13.27
CA LYS A 119 45.08 -53.66 14.03
C LYS A 119 45.08 -55.00 14.76
#